data_AF-A0A4Y2K5Q3-F1
#
_entry.id   AF-A0A4Y2K5Q3-F1
#
_cell.length_a   1.000
_cell.length_b   1.000
_cell.length_c   1.000
_cell.angle_alpha   90.00
_cell.angle_beta   90.00
_cell.angle_gamma   90.00
#
_symmetry.space_group_name_H-M   'P 1'
#
loop_
_entity.id
_entity.type
_entity.pdbx_description
1 polymer ?
#
loop_
_entity_poly.entity_id
_entity_poly.type
_entity_poly.pdbx_seq_one_letter_code
_entity_poly.pdbx_strand_id
1 'polypeptide(L)'
;MIIGFRAKGGSISGTGNFVNCSRAAVVKVYRAWQYGTIQNQRRGTCGAPRAIDDRGEQRLWRCIRANRRATDRPDEPRGYQECILNNGSANVAAHGPPQQMPG
;
A
#
# COMPACT_ATOMS: atom_id res chain seq x y z
N MET A 1 25.21 -5.56 -7.43
CA MET A 1 24.64 -6.04 -6.14
C MET A 1 25.77 -6.30 -5.14
N ILE A 2 25.85 -5.49 -4.06
CA ILE A 2 26.94 -5.56 -3.05
C ILE A 2 26.99 -6.94 -2.36
N ILE A 3 25.83 -7.45 -1.93
CA ILE A 3 25.75 -8.73 -1.20
C ILE A 3 26.14 -9.92 -2.08
N GLY A 4 25.64 -9.96 -3.32
CA GLY A 4 25.92 -11.03 -4.27
C GLY A 4 27.39 -11.12 -4.69
N PHE A 5 28.09 -9.98 -4.79
CA PHE A 5 29.52 -9.96 -5.09
C PHE A 5 30.36 -10.44 -3.89
N ARG A 6 29.99 -10.02 -2.66
CA ARG A 6 30.65 -10.45 -1.43
C ARG A 6 30.40 -11.92 -1.08
N ALA A 7 29.22 -12.46 -1.39
CA ALA A 7 28.90 -13.88 -1.19
C ALA A 7 29.74 -14.81 -2.09
N LYS A 8 30.25 -14.30 -3.21
CA LYS A 8 31.15 -15.02 -4.13
C LYS A 8 32.63 -14.86 -3.80
N GLY A 9 32.97 -14.35 -2.60
CA GLY A 9 34.35 -14.16 -2.17
C GLY A 9 35.01 -12.86 -2.66
N GLY A 10 34.23 -11.92 -3.22
CA GLY A 10 34.76 -10.65 -3.68
C GLY A 10 35.32 -9.77 -2.56
N SER A 11 36.47 -9.12 -2.81
CA SER A 11 37.08 -8.19 -1.85
C SER A 11 36.24 -6.93 -1.65
N ILE A 12 36.37 -6.28 -0.50
CA ILE A 12 35.60 -5.06 -0.18
C ILE A 12 35.98 -3.92 -1.14
N SER A 13 37.26 -3.77 -1.45
CA SER A 13 37.74 -2.77 -2.41
C SER A 13 37.25 -3.08 -3.84
N GLY A 14 37.28 -4.35 -4.26
CA GLY A 14 36.75 -4.77 -5.56
C GLY A 14 35.24 -4.52 -5.69
N THR A 15 34.49 -4.75 -4.60
CA THR A 15 33.06 -4.44 -4.55
C THR A 15 32.82 -2.94 -4.66
N GLY A 16 33.58 -2.12 -3.92
CA GLY A 16 33.46 -0.66 -3.95
C GLY A 16 33.71 -0.08 -5.33
N ASN A 17 34.75 -0.55 -6.02
CA ASN A 17 35.04 -0.14 -7.40
C ASN A 17 33.94 -0.58 -8.37
N PHE A 18 33.42 -1.81 -8.21
CA PHE A 18 32.35 -2.34 -9.07
C PHE A 18 31.03 -1.58 -8.93
N VAL A 19 30.67 -1.14 -7.71
CA VAL A 19 29.46 -0.34 -7.46
C VAL A 19 29.70 1.17 -7.46
N ASN A 20 30.91 1.61 -7.83
CA ASN A 20 31.37 3.00 -7.77
C ASN A 20 31.01 3.70 -6.44
N CYS A 21 31.23 3.02 -5.32
CA CYS A 21 30.92 3.50 -3.97
C CYS A 21 32.13 3.36 -3.06
N SER A 22 32.19 4.20 -2.01
CA SER A 22 33.27 4.13 -1.03
C SER A 22 33.33 2.77 -0.33
N ARG A 23 34.55 2.35 0.04
CA ARG A 23 34.78 1.13 0.84
C ARG A 23 33.96 1.14 2.13
N ALA A 24 33.83 2.30 2.77
CA ALA A 24 33.06 2.48 4.00
C ALA A 24 31.55 2.21 3.79
N ALA A 25 30.98 2.67 2.69
CA ALA A 25 29.57 2.41 2.35
C ALA A 25 29.32 0.91 2.17
N VAL A 26 30.21 0.21 1.46
CA VAL A 26 30.14 -1.25 1.28
C VAL A 26 30.20 -2.00 2.62
N VAL A 27 31.08 -1.58 3.54
CA VAL A 27 31.20 -2.19 4.87
C VAL A 27 29.92 -1.99 5.70
N LYS A 28 29.35 -0.78 5.70
CA LYS A 28 28.10 -0.47 6.42
C LYS A 28 26.95 -1.35 5.93
N VAL A 29 26.75 -1.42 4.61
CA VAL A 29 25.69 -2.22 4.00
C VAL A 29 25.89 -3.72 4.27
N TYR A 30 27.13 -4.22 4.16
CA TYR A 30 27.39 -5.64 4.41
C TYR A 30 27.17 -6.03 5.87
N ARG A 31 27.64 -5.23 6.84
CA ARG A 31 27.41 -5.50 8.27
C ARG A 31 25.92 -5.49 8.60
N ALA A 32 25.18 -4.51 8.10
CA ALA A 32 23.73 -4.42 8.32
C ALA A 32 22.97 -5.59 7.68
N TRP A 33 23.47 -6.16 6.57
CA TRP A 33 22.94 -7.41 6.01
C TRP A 33 23.31 -8.64 6.85
N GLN A 34 24.56 -8.76 7.33
CA GLN A 34 25.00 -9.89 8.18
C GLN A 34 24.18 -10.01 9.47
N TYR A 35 23.85 -8.87 10.10
CA TYR A 35 23.04 -8.84 11.31
C TYR A 35 21.53 -8.84 11.03
N GLY A 36 21.10 -9.08 9.79
CA GLY A 36 19.69 -9.18 9.40
C GLY A 36 18.91 -7.85 9.43
N THR A 37 19.57 -6.73 9.70
CA THR A 37 18.96 -5.39 9.81
C THR A 37 18.47 -4.86 8.47
N ILE A 38 19.13 -5.22 7.37
CA ILE A 38 18.74 -4.84 6.01
C ILE A 38 18.45 -6.10 5.21
N GLN A 39 17.17 -6.44 5.09
CA GLN A 39 16.67 -7.30 4.02
C GLN A 39 16.57 -6.43 2.76
N ASN A 40 16.83 -7.00 1.58
CA ASN A 40 16.55 -6.33 0.31
C ASN A 40 15.02 -6.18 0.21
N GLN A 41 14.48 -5.13 0.81
CA GLN A 41 13.07 -4.77 0.75
C GLN A 41 12.76 -4.50 -0.72
N ARG A 42 12.33 -5.54 -1.42
CA ARG A 42 11.72 -5.40 -2.73
C ARG A 42 10.52 -4.49 -2.54
N ARG A 43 10.62 -3.25 -3.06
CA ARG A 43 9.53 -2.39 -3.53
C ARG A 43 8.15 -2.76 -2.96
N GLY A 44 7.94 -2.57 -1.66
CA GLY A 44 6.62 -2.72 -1.03
C GLY A 44 5.82 -1.41 -1.04
N THR A 45 6.48 -0.30 -1.33
CA THR A 45 5.97 1.05 -1.11
C THR A 45 6.13 1.96 -2.34
N CYS A 46 6.28 1.38 -3.54
CA CYS A 46 6.15 2.16 -4.77
C CYS A 46 4.76 1.93 -5.38
N GLY A 47 3.85 2.85 -5.08
CA GLY A 47 2.48 2.93 -5.60
C GLY A 47 1.72 3.99 -4.81
N ALA A 48 0.83 4.74 -5.47
CA ALA A 48 -0.10 5.60 -4.76
C ALA A 48 -0.94 4.76 -3.79
N PRO A 49 -1.26 5.27 -2.59
CA PRO A 49 -2.20 4.60 -1.70
C PRO A 49 -3.47 4.23 -2.47
N ARG A 50 -3.98 3.01 -2.25
CA ARG A 50 -5.26 2.65 -2.86
C ARG A 50 -6.30 3.67 -2.38
N ALA A 51 -7.06 4.23 -3.32
CA ALA A 51 -8.14 5.17 -3.01
C ALA A 51 -9.22 4.55 -2.10
N ILE A 52 -9.26 3.21 -2.06
CA ILE A 52 -10.20 2.43 -1.26
C ILE A 52 -9.38 1.43 -0.44
N ASP A 53 -9.60 1.43 0.87
CA ASP A 53 -9.04 0.44 1.79
C ASP A 53 -9.80 -0.90 1.71
N ASP A 54 -9.27 -1.97 2.29
CA ASP A 54 -9.90 -3.29 2.21
C ASP A 54 -11.33 -3.29 2.80
N ARG A 55 -11.58 -2.41 3.79
CA ARG A 55 -12.91 -2.18 4.37
C ARG A 55 -13.86 -1.48 3.38
N GLY A 56 -13.38 -0.47 2.67
CA GLY A 56 -14.09 0.20 1.59
C GLY A 56 -14.42 -0.74 0.44
N GLU A 57 -13.52 -1.65 0.10
CA GLU A 57 -13.75 -2.67 -0.93
C GLU A 57 -14.87 -3.64 -0.49
N GLN A 58 -14.86 -4.08 0.77
CA GLN A 58 -15.92 -4.92 1.30
C GLN A 58 -17.29 -4.22 1.31
N ARG A 59 -17.34 -2.90 1.58
CA ARG A 59 -18.57 -2.11 1.50
C ARG A 59 -19.07 -2.02 0.05
N LEU A 60 -18.18 -1.76 -0.90
CA LEU A 60 -18.50 -1.70 -2.32
C LEU A 60 -19.09 -3.03 -2.81
N TRP A 61 -18.50 -4.16 -2.42
CA TRP A 61 -19.03 -5.49 -2.76
C TRP A 61 -20.44 -5.74 -2.23
N ARG A 62 -20.76 -5.28 -1.01
CA ARG A 62 -22.13 -5.37 -0.48
C ARG A 62 -23.11 -4.55 -1.31
N CYS A 63 -22.73 -3.32 -1.70
CA CYS A 63 -23.55 -2.47 -2.56
C CYS A 63 -23.80 -3.09 -3.93
N ILE A 64 -22.76 -3.61 -4.59
CA ILE A 64 -22.89 -4.26 -5.90
C ILE A 64 -23.83 -5.46 -5.81
N ARG A 65 -23.71 -6.28 -4.75
CA ARG A 65 -24.59 -7.43 -4.53
C ARG A 65 -26.04 -7.01 -4.29
N ALA A 66 -26.27 -5.96 -3.51
CA ALA A 66 -27.61 -5.42 -3.27
C ALA A 66 -28.21 -4.85 -4.57
N ASN A 67 -27.42 -4.11 -5.35
CA ASN A 67 -27.86 -3.52 -6.62
C ASN A 67 -28.23 -4.60 -7.66
N ARG A 68 -27.44 -5.68 -7.75
CA ARG A 68 -27.78 -6.83 -8.60
C ARG A 68 -29.13 -7.43 -8.22
N ARG A 69 -29.37 -7.67 -6.93
CA ARG A 69 -30.65 -8.20 -6.43
C ARG A 69 -31.82 -7.25 -6.70
N ALA A 70 -31.61 -5.94 -6.61
CA ALA A 70 -32.64 -4.94 -6.92
C ALA A 70 -32.93 -4.87 -8.43
N THR A 71 -31.92 -5.12 -9.28
CA THR A 71 -32.12 -5.21 -10.73
C THR A 71 -32.95 -6.44 -11.11
N ASP A 72 -32.74 -7.56 -10.40
CA ASP A 72 -33.49 -8.81 -10.62
C ASP A 72 -34.93 -8.77 -10.03
N ARG A 73 -35.20 -7.89 -9.05
CA ARG A 73 -36.51 -7.66 -8.42
C ARG A 73 -36.73 -6.15 -8.15
N PRO A 74 -37.27 -5.38 -9.11
CA PRO A 74 -37.38 -3.92 -9.01
C PRO A 74 -38.34 -3.40 -7.93
N ASP A 75 -39.14 -4.26 -7.29
CA ASP A 75 -40.22 -3.87 -6.37
C ASP A 75 -39.80 -3.58 -4.90
N GLU A 76 -38.51 -3.57 -4.55
CA GLU A 76 -38.12 -3.29 -3.15
C GLU A 76 -37.09 -2.15 -2.99
N PRO A 77 -37.58 -0.92 -2.71
CA PRO A 77 -36.73 0.27 -2.63
C PRO A 77 -35.74 0.37 -1.48
N ARG A 78 -35.80 -0.55 -0.52
CA ARG A 78 -35.20 -0.30 0.80
C ARG A 78 -33.69 -0.47 0.83
N GLY A 79 -33.14 -1.35 -0.02
CA GLY A 79 -31.73 -1.73 0.05
C GLY A 79 -30.74 -0.68 -0.49
N TYR A 80 -31.16 0.17 -1.44
CA TYR A 80 -30.27 1.16 -2.05
C TYR A 80 -30.12 2.44 -1.23
N GLN A 81 -31.18 2.86 -0.54
CA GLN A 81 -31.11 4.03 0.36
C GLN A 81 -30.16 3.75 1.54
N GLU A 82 -30.26 2.56 2.13
CA GLU A 82 -29.45 2.16 3.28
C GLU A 82 -27.96 2.01 2.94
N CYS A 83 -27.64 1.51 1.74
CA CYS A 83 -26.25 1.33 1.33
C CYS A 83 -25.55 2.66 0.98
N ILE A 84 -26.29 3.64 0.44
CA ILE A 84 -25.78 5.01 0.21
C ILE A 84 -25.56 5.73 1.56
N LEU A 85 -26.53 5.66 2.47
CA LEU A 85 -26.44 6.29 3.80
C LEU A 85 -25.30 5.71 4.65
N ASN A 86 -25.13 4.38 4.66
CA ASN A 86 -23.99 3.73 5.32
C ASN A 86 -22.66 4.06 4.63
N ASN A 87 -22.65 4.41 3.34
CA ASN A 87 -21.43 4.85 2.67
C ASN A 87 -21.01 6.26 3.13
N GLY A 88 -21.97 7.19 3.11
CA GLY A 88 -21.77 8.58 3.53
C GLY A 88 -21.35 8.73 5.00
N SER A 89 -22.03 8.04 5.92
CA SER A 89 -21.72 8.16 7.36
C SER A 89 -20.31 7.71 7.73
N ALA A 90 -19.76 6.67 7.09
CA ALA A 90 -18.40 6.24 7.40
C ALA A 90 -17.32 7.12 6.74
N ASN A 91 -17.62 7.83 5.65
CA ASN A 91 -16.72 8.84 5.09
C ASN A 91 -16.64 10.07 6.00
N VAL A 92 -17.79 10.51 6.57
CA VAL A 92 -17.82 11.58 7.58
C VAL A 92 -17.03 11.20 8.84
N ALA A 93 -17.10 9.94 9.28
CA ALA A 93 -16.33 9.45 10.41
C ALA A 93 -14.81 9.36 10.14
N ALA A 94 -14.40 9.06 8.90
CA ALA A 94 -13.00 8.92 8.51
C ALA A 94 -12.32 10.25 8.16
N HIS A 95 -13.07 11.22 7.61
CA HIS A 95 -12.52 12.46 7.04
C HIS A 95 -13.11 13.74 7.61
N GLY A 96 -14.06 13.64 8.56
CA GLY A 96 -14.78 14.78 9.12
C GLY A 96 -15.86 15.32 8.17
N PRO A 97 -16.75 16.21 8.66
CA PRO A 97 -17.72 16.88 7.80
C PRO A 97 -17.01 17.79 6.79
N PRO A 98 -17.53 17.92 5.56
CA PRO A 98 -16.97 18.84 4.58
C PRO A 98 -16.99 20.27 5.13
N GLN A 99 -15.82 20.92 5.14
CA GLN A 99 -15.67 22.32 5.53
C GLN A 99 -16.43 23.19 4.51
N GLN A 100 -17.45 23.90 4.96
CA GLN A 100 -18.14 24.88 4.12
C GLN A 100 -17.17 26.05 3.87
N MET A 101 -16.84 26.29 2.61
CA MET A 101 -16.04 27.46 2.23
C MET A 101 -16.94 28.71 2.29
N PRO A 102 -16.52 29.79 2.98
CA PRO A 102 -17.26 31.04 2.95
C PRO A 102 -17.19 31.63 1.54
N GLY A 103 -18.35 32.07 1.05
CA GLY A 103 -18.51 32.78 -0.23
C GLY A 103 -18.18 34.26 -0.13
#